data_AF-A0A1B3ZDY9-F1
#
_entry.id   AF-A0A1B3ZDY9-F1
#
_cell.length_a   1.000
_cell.length_b   1.000
_cell.length_c   1.000
_cell.angle_alpha   90.00
_cell.angle_beta   90.00
_cell.angle_gamma   90.00
#
_symmetry.space_group_name_H-M   'P 1'
#
loop_
_entity.id
_entity.type
_entity.pdbx_description
1 polymer ?
#
loop_
_entity_poly.entity_id
_entity_poly.type
_entity_poly.pdbx_seq_one_letter_code
_entity_poly.pdbx_strand_id
1 'polypeptide(L)'
;MTTLTAQQIAILKDIANGGSGGGLYSDTSKPYANSYNYIRSFLGGDAPGEGADVAVWNWLRGAEGVNRSEGQFSAFIRSYTAAQVQIREGRTMQQSELDDASNRIALAVISDIENSGGIIPSLRQIGERDAQQSIRDLPLKDVAIWSGNPLFVLLGDDTFLKENILENTRDSYDFFVMVEAASRALPTINSIPDLFFQLWDLLGIEGMPFTAASAILEINHFISEAYGGQYLSGDVIAALDQRDIWAARQNADGNISLNDDVGIIHAGNGNDSITVFKNAALIDGGSGVDSIEFKTQNALRLVFSDQSSAVPFSGLVFEEGGGFNPGGLFDFKRASLYDIEKNQADRT
;
A
#
# COMPACT_ATOMS: atom_id res chain seq x y z
N MET A 1 -12.11 24.47 16.01
CA MET A 1 -13.01 23.31 15.82
C MET A 1 -14.32 23.84 15.29
N THR A 2 -14.68 23.46 14.07
CA THR A 2 -15.86 23.98 13.37
C THR A 2 -17.08 23.14 13.75
N THR A 3 -18.20 23.80 14.06
CA THR A 3 -19.44 23.14 14.48
C THR A 3 -20.60 23.62 13.61
N LEU A 4 -21.33 22.68 13.03
CA LEU A 4 -22.55 22.93 12.27
C LEU A 4 -23.72 23.24 13.22
N THR A 5 -24.56 24.18 12.84
CA THR A 5 -25.83 24.48 13.50
C THR A 5 -26.86 23.37 13.25
N ALA A 6 -27.92 23.31 14.06
CA ALA A 6 -29.01 22.36 13.87
C ALA A 6 -29.65 22.45 12.47
N GLN A 7 -29.80 23.66 11.92
CA GLN A 7 -30.30 23.85 10.56
C GLN A 7 -29.33 23.30 9.50
N GLN A 8 -28.03 23.52 9.69
CA GLN A 8 -27.01 23.00 8.77
C GLN A 8 -26.94 21.48 8.80
N ILE A 9 -27.09 20.86 9.97
CA ILE A 9 -27.19 19.41 10.12
C ILE A 9 -28.43 18.87 9.38
N ALA A 10 -29.57 19.56 9.50
CA ALA A 10 -30.78 19.16 8.78
C ALA A 10 -30.61 19.21 7.24
N ILE A 11 -29.88 20.21 6.73
CA ILE A 11 -29.56 20.30 5.30
C ILE A 11 -28.59 19.17 4.89
N LEU A 12 -27.55 18.90 5.70
CA LEU A 12 -26.63 17.80 5.45
C LEU A 12 -27.37 16.46 5.34
N LYS A 13 -28.34 16.22 6.25
CA LYS A 13 -29.22 15.05 6.22
C LYS A 13 -30.04 14.97 4.94
N ASP A 14 -30.63 16.07 4.50
CA ASP A 14 -31.40 16.12 3.26
C ASP A 14 -30.52 15.70 2.07
N ILE A 15 -29.32 16.30 1.95
CA ILE A 15 -28.37 16.00 0.88
C ILE A 15 -27.94 14.53 0.92
N ALA A 16 -27.56 14.00 2.09
CA ALA A 16 -27.13 12.61 2.25
C ALA A 16 -28.21 11.60 1.85
N ASN A 17 -29.48 11.97 1.97
CA ASN A 17 -30.63 11.16 1.56
C ASN A 17 -31.06 11.38 0.09
N GLY A 18 -30.25 12.06 -0.73
CA GLY A 18 -30.56 12.34 -2.13
C GLY A 18 -31.45 13.56 -2.36
N GLY A 19 -31.61 14.40 -1.34
CA GLY A 19 -32.25 15.70 -1.45
C GLY A 19 -31.35 16.75 -2.12
N SER A 20 -31.93 17.91 -2.43
CA SER A 20 -31.21 19.02 -3.09
C SER A 20 -30.50 19.97 -2.12
N GLY A 21 -30.63 19.74 -0.81
CA GLY A 21 -30.15 20.65 0.22
C GLY A 21 -30.86 22.00 0.18
N GLY A 22 -32.15 22.01 -0.18
CA GLY A 22 -32.91 23.25 -0.40
C GLY A 22 -32.55 23.97 -1.71
N GLY A 23 -32.19 23.22 -2.76
CA GLY A 23 -31.83 23.75 -4.07
C GLY A 23 -30.36 24.11 -4.26
N LEU A 24 -29.51 23.80 -3.27
CA LEU A 24 -28.06 24.01 -3.35
C LEU A 24 -27.41 23.09 -4.40
N TYR A 25 -27.94 21.89 -4.58
CA TYR A 25 -27.43 20.90 -5.53
C TYR A 25 -28.49 20.52 -6.55
N SER A 26 -28.17 20.72 -7.83
CA SER A 26 -29.03 20.34 -8.96
C SER A 26 -28.90 18.87 -9.35
N ASP A 27 -27.71 18.28 -9.18
CA ASP A 27 -27.48 16.85 -9.34
C ASP A 27 -27.59 16.14 -8.00
N THR A 28 -28.69 15.41 -7.80
CA THR A 28 -28.94 14.63 -6.58
C THR A 28 -28.48 13.18 -6.69
N SER A 29 -27.91 12.77 -7.83
CA SER A 29 -27.45 11.38 -8.04
C SER A 29 -26.15 11.05 -7.28
N LYS A 30 -25.47 12.07 -6.74
CA LYS A 30 -24.20 11.95 -6.00
C LYS A 30 -24.31 12.54 -4.57
N PRO A 31 -25.22 12.01 -3.73
CA PRO A 31 -25.53 12.61 -2.42
C PRO A 31 -24.31 12.73 -1.49
N TYR A 32 -23.42 11.74 -1.50
CA TYR A 32 -22.24 11.73 -0.63
C TYR A 32 -21.16 12.72 -1.06
N ALA A 33 -20.92 12.84 -2.37
CA ALA A 33 -20.05 13.88 -2.89
C ALA A 33 -20.58 15.28 -2.56
N ASN A 34 -21.89 15.50 -2.74
CA ASN A 34 -22.54 16.75 -2.36
C ASN A 34 -22.47 17.00 -0.86
N SER A 35 -22.55 15.96 -0.03
CA SER A 35 -22.40 16.06 1.42
C SER A 35 -21.00 16.55 1.81
N TYR A 36 -19.95 15.97 1.21
CA TYR A 36 -18.58 16.44 1.43
C TYR A 36 -18.37 17.88 0.93
N ASN A 37 -18.89 18.22 -0.24
CA ASN A 37 -18.86 19.59 -0.75
C ASN A 37 -19.53 20.57 0.22
N TYR A 38 -20.68 20.19 0.76
CA TYR A 38 -21.42 20.99 1.73
C TYR A 38 -20.64 21.18 3.03
N ILE A 39 -20.06 20.12 3.60
CA ILE A 39 -19.22 20.22 4.81
C ILE A 39 -18.01 21.13 4.53
N ARG A 40 -17.34 20.95 3.38
CA ARG A 40 -16.18 21.74 2.96
C ARG A 40 -16.50 23.23 2.79
N SER A 41 -17.73 23.59 2.43
CA SER A 41 -18.18 24.99 2.34
C SER A 41 -18.04 25.74 3.68
N PHE A 42 -18.18 25.04 4.82
CA PHE A 42 -17.99 25.61 6.16
C PHE A 42 -16.51 25.67 6.59
N LEU A 43 -15.63 25.03 5.82
CA LEU A 43 -14.19 25.07 6.00
C LEU A 43 -13.49 25.97 4.98
N GLY A 44 -14.24 26.81 4.24
CA GLY A 44 -13.71 27.81 3.31
C GLY A 44 -14.12 27.64 1.84
N GLY A 45 -14.88 26.60 1.50
CA GLY A 45 -15.30 26.37 0.11
C GLY A 45 -14.12 25.93 -0.74
N ASP A 46 -13.83 26.65 -1.83
CA ASP A 46 -12.82 26.29 -2.85
C ASP A 46 -11.37 26.26 -2.34
N ALA A 47 -11.10 26.88 -1.20
CA ALA A 47 -9.83 26.78 -0.48
C ALA A 47 -10.07 26.67 1.04
N PRO A 48 -9.10 26.18 1.83
CA PRO A 48 -9.19 26.23 3.28
C PRO A 48 -9.36 27.67 3.78
N GLY A 49 -10.38 27.91 4.59
CA GLY A 49 -10.65 29.19 5.23
C GLY A 49 -9.76 29.44 6.45
N GLU A 50 -9.77 30.68 6.96
CA GLU A 50 -9.01 31.03 8.16
C GLU A 50 -9.43 30.16 9.35
N GLY A 51 -8.46 29.52 10.01
CA GLY A 51 -8.70 28.64 11.15
C GLY A 51 -9.29 27.27 10.82
N ALA A 52 -9.51 26.95 9.54
CA ALA A 52 -9.87 25.60 9.10
C ALA A 52 -8.66 24.66 9.22
N ASP A 53 -8.93 23.40 9.58
CA ASP A 53 -7.93 22.35 9.49
C ASP A 53 -7.71 22.00 8.01
N VAL A 54 -6.54 22.38 7.49
CA VAL A 54 -6.17 22.20 6.08
C VAL A 54 -6.14 20.72 5.69
N ALA A 55 -5.75 19.82 6.60
CA ALA A 55 -5.70 18.40 6.33
C ALA A 55 -7.10 17.80 6.22
N VAL A 56 -7.99 18.17 7.15
CA VAL A 56 -9.42 17.77 7.08
C VAL A 56 -10.07 18.32 5.80
N TRP A 57 -9.80 19.56 5.43
CA TRP A 57 -10.31 20.15 4.19
C TRP A 57 -9.85 19.37 2.96
N ASN A 58 -8.56 19.01 2.88
CA ASN A 58 -8.00 18.26 1.77
C ASN A 58 -8.54 16.83 1.70
N TRP A 59 -8.73 16.17 2.85
CA TRP A 59 -9.37 14.87 2.91
C TRP A 59 -10.80 14.93 2.35
N LEU A 60 -11.61 15.91 2.78
CA LEU A 60 -12.98 16.08 2.29
C LEU A 60 -13.04 16.33 0.79
N ARG A 61 -12.11 17.12 0.24
CA ARG A 61 -11.99 17.36 -1.21
C ARG A 61 -11.64 16.06 -1.95
N GLY A 62 -10.72 15.27 -1.41
CA GLY A 62 -10.36 13.98 -1.97
C GLY A 62 -11.54 13.00 -1.98
N ALA A 63 -12.21 12.86 -0.83
CA ALA A 63 -13.38 12.00 -0.66
C ALA A 63 -14.56 12.42 -1.57
N GLU A 64 -14.79 13.73 -1.74
CA GLU A 64 -15.73 14.25 -2.73
C GLU A 64 -15.45 13.69 -4.13
N GLY A 65 -14.19 13.77 -4.60
CA GLY A 65 -13.79 13.23 -5.89
C GLY A 65 -14.01 11.71 -6.00
N VAL A 66 -13.73 10.96 -4.93
CA VAL A 66 -13.97 9.51 -4.88
C VAL A 66 -15.44 9.17 -5.07
N ASN A 67 -16.35 9.81 -4.33
CA ASN A 67 -17.79 9.57 -4.48
C ASN A 67 -18.37 10.09 -5.81
N ARG A 68 -17.70 11.02 -6.49
CA ARG A 68 -18.03 11.39 -7.89
C ARG A 68 -17.47 10.42 -8.91
N SER A 69 -16.43 9.65 -8.56
CA SER A 69 -15.58 8.90 -9.50
C SER A 69 -14.80 9.81 -10.44
N GLU A 70 -14.32 10.95 -9.94
CA GLU A 70 -13.72 12.01 -10.73
C GLU A 70 -12.34 12.41 -10.21
N GLY A 71 -11.45 12.74 -11.14
CA GLY A 71 -10.10 13.22 -10.85
C GLY A 71 -9.07 12.11 -10.63
N GLN A 72 -7.80 12.48 -10.75
CA GLN A 72 -6.68 11.53 -10.66
C GLN A 72 -6.52 10.96 -9.24
N PHE A 73 -6.83 11.74 -8.21
CA PHE A 73 -6.83 11.26 -6.83
C PHE A 73 -7.87 10.14 -6.60
N SER A 74 -9.08 10.29 -7.16
CA SER A 74 -10.09 9.22 -7.15
C SER A 74 -9.60 8.00 -7.90
N ALA A 75 -9.00 8.18 -9.09
CA ALA A 75 -8.46 7.08 -9.87
C ALA A 75 -7.38 6.31 -9.10
N PHE A 76 -6.47 7.01 -8.42
CA PHE A 76 -5.45 6.39 -7.57
C PHE A 76 -6.08 5.52 -6.48
N ILE A 77 -6.96 6.07 -5.64
CA ILE A 77 -7.58 5.34 -4.53
C ILE A 77 -8.26 4.05 -5.01
N ARG A 78 -9.00 4.15 -6.12
CA ARG A 78 -9.75 3.02 -6.68
C ARG A 78 -8.83 1.96 -7.25
N SER A 79 -7.83 2.37 -8.04
CA SER A 79 -6.86 1.46 -8.64
C SER A 79 -5.96 0.81 -7.58
N TYR A 80 -5.52 1.56 -6.57
CA TYR A 80 -4.76 1.04 -5.44
C TYR A 80 -5.57 -0.03 -4.68
N THR A 81 -6.81 0.29 -4.32
CA THR A 81 -7.68 -0.63 -3.55
C THR A 81 -7.99 -1.89 -4.37
N ALA A 82 -8.26 -1.76 -5.67
CA ALA A 82 -8.45 -2.90 -6.56
C ALA A 82 -7.17 -3.74 -6.71
N ALA A 83 -6.00 -3.10 -6.78
CA ALA A 83 -4.71 -3.78 -6.87
C ALA A 83 -4.40 -4.57 -5.59
N GLN A 84 -4.65 -4.00 -4.41
CA GLN A 84 -4.52 -4.68 -3.11
C GLN A 84 -5.32 -5.99 -3.09
N VAL A 85 -6.60 -5.94 -3.47
CA VAL A 85 -7.47 -7.12 -3.53
C VAL A 85 -6.98 -8.12 -4.59
N GLN A 86 -6.55 -7.63 -5.77
CA GLN A 86 -6.06 -8.49 -6.84
C GLN A 86 -4.76 -9.21 -6.47
N ILE A 87 -3.84 -8.55 -5.75
CA ILE A 87 -2.59 -9.16 -5.28
C ILE A 87 -2.89 -10.19 -4.20
N ARG A 88 -3.65 -9.83 -3.17
CA ARG A 88 -3.88 -10.68 -1.99
C ARG A 88 -4.84 -11.84 -2.24
N GLU A 89 -5.94 -11.62 -2.97
CA GLU A 89 -6.98 -12.65 -3.21
C GLU A 89 -6.92 -13.24 -4.63
N GLY A 90 -6.22 -12.61 -5.57
CA GLY A 90 -6.24 -13.03 -6.97
C GLY A 90 -7.55 -12.69 -7.71
N ARG A 91 -8.47 -11.93 -7.11
CA ARG A 91 -9.73 -11.52 -7.75
C ARG A 91 -9.72 -10.04 -8.15
N THR A 92 -10.48 -9.72 -9.19
CA THR A 92 -10.71 -8.33 -9.60
C THR A 92 -11.92 -7.76 -8.88
N MET A 93 -11.79 -6.54 -8.33
CA MET A 93 -12.93 -5.82 -7.75
C MET A 93 -13.85 -5.25 -8.82
N GLN A 94 -15.16 -5.31 -8.57
CA GLN A 94 -16.14 -4.60 -9.38
C GLN A 94 -16.23 -3.13 -8.95
N GLN A 95 -16.55 -2.25 -9.91
CA GLN A 95 -16.70 -0.82 -9.64
C GLN A 95 -17.77 -0.54 -8.57
N SER A 96 -18.85 -1.32 -8.55
CA SER A 96 -19.91 -1.20 -7.53
C SER A 96 -19.42 -1.51 -6.12
N GLU A 97 -18.48 -2.43 -5.94
CA GLU A 97 -17.89 -2.71 -4.62
C GLU A 97 -17.13 -1.48 -4.09
N LEU A 98 -16.39 -0.79 -4.97
CA LEU A 98 -15.65 0.42 -4.64
C LEU A 98 -16.59 1.60 -4.34
N ASP A 99 -17.65 1.76 -5.14
CA ASP A 99 -18.68 2.78 -4.89
C ASP A 99 -19.38 2.54 -3.55
N ASP A 100 -19.76 1.30 -3.26
CA ASP A 100 -20.43 0.92 -2.02
C ASP A 100 -19.55 1.17 -0.78
N ALA A 101 -18.26 0.82 -0.86
CA ALA A 101 -17.31 1.09 0.22
C ALA A 101 -17.16 2.60 0.48
N SER A 102 -16.96 3.40 -0.58
CA SER A 102 -16.85 4.86 -0.47
C SER A 102 -18.13 5.51 0.09
N ASN A 103 -19.30 5.02 -0.31
CA ASN A 103 -20.58 5.51 0.20
C ASN A 103 -20.77 5.21 1.69
N ARG A 104 -20.32 4.04 2.17
CA ARG A 104 -20.39 3.68 3.59
C ARG A 104 -19.42 4.48 4.46
N ILE A 105 -18.23 4.80 3.96
CA ILE A 105 -17.30 5.74 4.61
C ILE A 105 -17.96 7.12 4.76
N ALA A 106 -18.61 7.63 3.70
CA ALA A 106 -19.31 8.91 3.76
C ALA A 106 -20.44 8.91 4.79
N LEU A 107 -21.27 7.87 4.81
CA LEU A 107 -22.31 7.71 5.84
C LEU A 107 -21.75 7.71 7.26
N ALA A 108 -20.61 7.05 7.49
CA ALA A 108 -19.98 7.01 8.80
C ALA A 108 -19.54 8.41 9.26
N VAL A 109 -18.87 9.17 8.39
CA VAL A 109 -18.43 10.54 8.69
C VAL A 109 -19.62 11.48 8.93
N ILE A 110 -20.67 11.39 8.09
CA ILE A 110 -21.88 12.20 8.25
C ILE A 110 -22.58 11.87 9.58
N SER A 111 -22.74 10.58 9.90
CA SER A 111 -23.31 10.13 11.17
C SER A 111 -22.52 10.65 12.38
N ASP A 112 -21.20 10.67 12.31
CA ASP A 112 -20.35 11.20 13.38
C ASP A 112 -20.55 12.71 13.59
N ILE A 113 -20.66 13.48 12.50
CA ILE A 113 -21.00 14.92 12.58
C ILE A 113 -22.37 15.10 13.22
N GLU A 114 -23.36 14.30 12.85
CA GLU A 114 -24.70 14.39 13.42
C GLU A 114 -24.74 14.07 14.91
N ASN A 115 -24.11 12.94 15.29
CA ASN A 115 -24.13 12.42 16.66
C ASN A 115 -23.28 13.26 17.62
N SER A 116 -22.31 14.00 17.10
CA SER A 116 -21.49 14.95 17.87
C SER A 116 -22.10 16.35 17.98
N GLY A 117 -23.35 16.55 17.53
CA GLY A 117 -24.01 17.85 17.57
C GLY A 117 -23.44 18.86 16.56
N GLY A 118 -22.93 18.37 15.43
CA GLY A 118 -22.41 19.16 14.31
C GLY A 118 -20.90 19.35 14.30
N ILE A 119 -20.16 18.73 15.23
CA ILE A 119 -18.71 18.90 15.30
C ILE A 119 -18.07 18.17 14.12
N ILE A 120 -17.28 18.89 13.32
CA ILE A 120 -16.48 18.28 12.26
C ILE A 120 -15.34 17.49 12.91
N PRO A 121 -15.20 16.17 12.63
CA PRO A 121 -14.16 15.35 13.24
C PRO A 121 -12.75 15.82 12.86
N SER A 122 -11.77 15.53 13.72
CA SER A 122 -10.36 15.75 13.40
C SER A 122 -9.88 14.79 12.32
N LEU A 123 -8.74 15.10 11.68
CA LEU A 123 -8.14 14.20 10.69
C LEU A 123 -7.95 12.78 11.22
N ARG A 124 -7.40 12.64 12.44
CA ARG A 124 -7.19 11.33 13.07
C ARG A 124 -8.51 10.55 13.24
N GLN A 125 -9.57 11.21 13.70
CA GLN A 125 -10.89 10.58 13.86
C GLN A 125 -11.47 10.15 12.50
N ILE A 126 -11.29 10.96 11.46
CA ILE A 126 -11.70 10.61 10.10
C ILE A 126 -10.93 9.36 9.63
N GLY A 127 -9.60 9.34 9.77
CA GLY A 127 -8.78 8.20 9.37
C GLY A 127 -9.13 6.91 10.09
N GLU A 128 -9.38 6.97 11.41
CA GLU A 128 -9.81 5.80 12.19
C GLU A 128 -11.15 5.24 11.69
N ARG A 129 -12.10 6.10 11.30
CA ARG A 129 -13.39 5.68 10.75
C ARG A 129 -13.26 5.10 9.36
N ASP A 130 -12.49 5.75 8.51
CA ASP A 130 -12.24 5.34 7.14
C ASP A 130 -11.54 3.96 7.09
N ALA A 131 -10.49 3.79 7.90
CA ALA A 131 -9.82 2.49 8.10
C ALA A 131 -10.79 1.41 8.62
N GLN A 132 -11.58 1.72 9.65
CA GLN A 132 -12.56 0.77 10.22
C GLN A 132 -13.63 0.33 9.22
N GLN A 133 -14.11 1.24 8.36
CA GLN A 133 -15.08 0.87 7.33
C GLN A 133 -14.44 0.04 6.21
N SER A 134 -13.20 0.36 5.84
CA SER A 134 -12.43 -0.44 4.88
C SER A 134 -12.30 -1.90 5.34
N ILE A 135 -12.02 -2.13 6.63
CA ILE A 135 -11.99 -3.48 7.24
C ILE A 135 -13.38 -4.17 7.18
N ARG A 136 -14.48 -3.44 7.36
CA ARG A 136 -15.82 -4.05 7.38
C ARG A 136 -16.31 -4.44 5.99
N ASP A 137 -15.98 -3.61 5.02
CA ASP A 137 -16.68 -3.57 3.74
C ASP A 137 -15.87 -4.14 2.58
N LEU A 138 -14.54 -4.20 2.71
CA LEU A 138 -13.67 -4.83 1.74
C LEU A 138 -13.44 -6.30 2.10
N PRO A 139 -13.38 -7.23 1.13
CA PRO A 139 -13.45 -8.67 1.43
C PRO A 139 -12.34 -9.24 2.30
N LEU A 140 -11.13 -8.69 2.25
CA LEU A 140 -9.99 -9.15 3.03
C LEU A 140 -10.12 -8.87 4.54
N LYS A 141 -10.98 -7.90 4.91
CA LYS A 141 -11.11 -7.42 6.30
C LYS A 141 -9.77 -7.12 6.96
N ASP A 142 -8.84 -6.61 6.15
CA ASP A 142 -7.48 -6.29 6.50
C ASP A 142 -7.31 -4.78 6.33
N VAL A 143 -6.74 -4.10 7.32
CA VAL A 143 -6.55 -2.66 7.27
C VAL A 143 -5.40 -2.25 6.35
N ALA A 144 -4.48 -3.17 6.04
CA ALA A 144 -3.35 -2.91 5.15
C ALA A 144 -3.79 -2.53 3.71
N ILE A 145 -4.97 -2.99 3.29
CA ILE A 145 -5.52 -2.71 1.95
C ILE A 145 -6.03 -1.27 1.80
N TRP A 146 -6.21 -0.56 2.91
CA TRP A 146 -6.79 0.78 2.92
C TRP A 146 -5.83 1.78 2.28
N SER A 147 -6.28 2.45 1.23
CA SER A 147 -5.49 3.49 0.52
C SER A 147 -5.09 4.67 1.41
N GLY A 148 -5.74 4.85 2.57
CA GLY A 148 -5.36 5.87 3.53
C GLY A 148 -3.97 5.65 4.16
N ASN A 149 -3.45 4.41 4.20
CA ASN A 149 -2.14 4.11 4.78
C ASN A 149 -1.02 5.00 4.18
N PRO A 150 -0.80 5.04 2.85
CA PRO A 150 0.16 5.98 2.25
C PRO A 150 -0.37 7.41 2.13
N LEU A 151 -1.70 7.62 2.04
CA LEU A 151 -2.26 8.95 1.77
C LEU A 151 -2.30 9.87 3.00
N PHE A 152 -2.55 9.34 4.19
CA PHE A 152 -2.62 10.14 5.42
C PHE A 152 -1.25 10.74 5.79
N VAL A 153 -0.16 10.10 5.35
CA VAL A 153 1.19 10.69 5.42
C VAL A 153 1.20 12.09 4.81
N LEU A 154 0.53 12.29 3.68
CA LEU A 154 0.46 13.57 2.98
C LEU A 154 -0.55 14.56 3.55
N LEU A 155 -1.41 14.08 4.45
CA LEU A 155 -2.32 14.90 5.23
C LEU A 155 -1.72 15.28 6.59
N GLY A 156 -0.49 14.84 6.89
CA GLY A 156 0.20 15.17 8.14
C GLY A 156 0.04 14.13 9.25
N ASP A 157 -0.40 12.90 8.93
CA ASP A 157 -0.52 11.80 9.90
C ASP A 157 0.11 10.50 9.32
N ASP A 158 1.34 10.20 9.70
CA ASP A 158 2.05 8.98 9.29
C ASP A 158 1.76 7.77 10.19
N THR A 159 0.91 7.94 11.20
CA THR A 159 0.64 6.91 12.21
C THR A 159 -0.02 5.69 11.57
N PHE A 160 -0.92 5.87 10.61
CA PHE A 160 -1.60 4.74 9.93
C PHE A 160 -0.63 3.89 9.12
N LEU A 161 0.34 4.50 8.43
CA LEU A 161 1.40 3.76 7.76
C LEU A 161 2.19 2.91 8.77
N LYS A 162 2.54 3.50 9.92
CA LYS A 162 3.32 2.81 10.95
C LYS A 162 2.56 1.67 11.61
N GLU A 163 1.28 1.89 11.91
CA GLU A 163 0.44 0.97 12.66
C GLU A 163 -0.18 -0.15 11.81
N ASN A 164 -0.33 0.06 10.49
CA ASN A 164 -1.06 -0.86 9.60
C ASN A 164 -0.19 -1.48 8.48
N ILE A 165 1.05 -1.01 8.30
CA ILE A 165 1.94 -1.47 7.21
C ILE A 165 3.34 -1.79 7.75
N LEU A 166 3.87 -0.96 8.64
CA LEU A 166 5.22 -1.12 9.21
C LEU A 166 5.21 -1.72 10.63
N GLU A 167 4.09 -2.33 11.02
CA GLU A 167 3.81 -2.77 12.39
C GLU A 167 4.73 -3.89 12.89
N ASN A 168 5.23 -4.72 11.99
CA ASN A 168 6.00 -5.90 12.30
C ASN A 168 7.16 -6.06 11.31
N THR A 169 8.39 -5.82 11.76
CA THR A 169 9.59 -5.98 10.93
C THR A 169 9.92 -7.44 10.57
N ARG A 170 9.18 -8.41 11.13
CA ARG A 170 9.24 -9.82 10.73
C ARG A 170 8.15 -10.23 9.74
N ASP A 171 7.34 -9.29 9.29
CA ASP A 171 6.35 -9.52 8.25
C ASP A 171 6.31 -8.28 7.35
N SER A 172 7.10 -8.34 6.29
CA SER A 172 7.24 -7.23 5.34
C SER A 172 6.20 -7.27 4.22
N TYR A 173 5.29 -8.25 4.24
CA TYR A 173 4.33 -8.48 3.17
C TYR A 173 3.47 -7.25 2.91
N ASP A 174 2.92 -6.65 3.96
CA ASP A 174 2.02 -5.50 3.82
C ASP A 174 2.72 -4.29 3.20
N PHE A 175 4.00 -4.08 3.53
CA PHE A 175 4.82 -3.05 2.90
C PHE A 175 5.00 -3.31 1.40
N PHE A 176 5.46 -4.50 1.00
CA PHE A 176 5.70 -4.77 -0.43
C PHE A 176 4.42 -4.76 -1.25
N VAL A 177 3.31 -5.28 -0.70
CA VAL A 177 2.00 -5.19 -1.36
C VAL A 177 1.52 -3.75 -1.47
N MET A 178 1.74 -2.89 -0.46
CA MET A 178 1.46 -1.45 -0.54
C MET A 178 2.22 -0.82 -1.72
N VAL A 179 3.53 -1.05 -1.82
CA VAL A 179 4.36 -0.44 -2.87
C VAL A 179 3.97 -0.98 -4.26
N GLU A 180 3.71 -2.29 -4.39
CA GLU A 180 3.26 -2.87 -5.65
C GLU A 180 1.86 -2.37 -6.05
N ALA A 181 0.91 -2.30 -5.12
CA ALA A 181 -0.42 -1.75 -5.39
C ALA A 181 -0.33 -0.28 -5.83
N ALA A 182 0.54 0.49 -5.20
CA ALA A 182 0.78 1.87 -5.57
C ALA A 182 1.45 2.02 -6.94
N SER A 183 2.42 1.16 -7.29
CA SER A 183 3.07 1.18 -8.61
C SER A 183 2.11 0.78 -9.75
N ARG A 184 1.17 -0.13 -9.49
CA ARG A 184 0.07 -0.45 -10.42
C ARG A 184 -0.90 0.73 -10.59
N ALA A 185 -1.13 1.51 -9.53
CA ALA A 185 -1.99 2.69 -9.58
C ALA A 185 -1.28 3.92 -10.17
N LEU A 186 0.05 4.00 -10.04
CA LEU A 186 0.92 5.08 -10.52
C LEU A 186 2.16 4.48 -11.23
N PRO A 187 2.04 4.17 -12.53
CA PRO A 187 3.07 3.43 -13.28
C PRO A 187 4.43 4.14 -13.40
N THR A 188 4.48 5.41 -13.01
CA THR A 188 5.65 6.27 -13.09
C THR A 188 6.48 6.30 -11.81
N ILE A 189 6.08 5.63 -10.73
CA ILE A 189 6.86 5.59 -9.49
C ILE A 189 8.17 4.82 -9.70
N ASN A 190 9.30 5.45 -9.34
CA ASN A 190 10.64 4.88 -9.43
C ASN A 190 11.35 4.76 -8.08
N SER A 191 10.73 5.17 -6.98
CA SER A 191 11.30 5.07 -5.63
C SER A 191 10.24 5.36 -4.58
N ILE A 192 10.51 5.05 -3.31
CA ILE A 192 9.61 5.42 -2.20
C ILE A 192 9.46 6.95 -2.07
N PRO A 193 10.52 7.77 -2.15
CA PRO A 193 10.35 9.22 -2.24
C PRO A 193 9.45 9.63 -3.41
N ASP A 194 9.64 9.05 -4.60
CA ASP A 194 8.84 9.36 -5.80
C ASP A 194 7.36 9.00 -5.62
N LEU A 195 7.03 7.91 -4.92
CA LEU A 195 5.66 7.58 -4.50
C LEU A 195 5.03 8.76 -3.74
N PHE A 196 5.69 9.26 -2.70
CA PHE A 196 5.16 10.37 -1.92
C PHE A 196 5.13 11.69 -2.70
N PHE A 197 6.11 11.94 -3.58
CA PHE A 197 6.08 13.11 -4.47
C PHE A 197 4.90 13.06 -5.45
N GLN A 198 4.64 11.92 -6.10
CA GLN A 198 3.53 11.79 -7.04
C GLN A 198 2.18 11.84 -6.33
N LEU A 199 2.03 11.19 -5.18
CA LEU A 199 0.82 11.29 -4.38
C LEU A 199 0.57 12.73 -3.88
N TRP A 200 1.63 13.47 -3.56
CA TRP A 200 1.53 14.88 -3.18
C TRP A 200 1.07 15.76 -4.35
N ASP A 201 1.62 15.54 -5.55
CA ASP A 201 1.21 16.24 -6.77
C ASP A 201 -0.26 15.95 -7.12
N LEU A 202 -0.69 14.69 -6.98
CA LEU A 202 -2.09 14.28 -7.17
C LEU A 202 -3.04 14.95 -6.19
N LEU A 203 -2.59 15.14 -4.95
CA LEU A 203 -3.32 15.88 -3.94
C LEU A 203 -3.27 17.39 -4.20
N GLY A 204 -2.37 17.93 -5.02
CA GLY A 204 -2.31 19.38 -5.27
C GLY A 204 -2.31 20.22 -3.98
N ILE A 205 -1.65 19.72 -2.94
CA ILE A 205 -1.53 20.41 -1.64
C ILE A 205 -0.31 21.33 -1.71
N GLU A 206 -0.45 22.59 -1.34
CA GLU A 206 0.71 23.48 -1.27
C GLU A 206 1.64 23.10 -0.11
N GLY A 207 2.91 22.85 -0.45
CA GLY A 207 3.94 22.44 0.51
C GLY A 207 3.83 20.97 0.91
N MET A 208 4.88 20.20 0.61
CA MET A 208 4.97 18.81 1.07
C MET A 208 5.07 18.78 2.60
N PRO A 209 4.24 18.00 3.30
CA PRO A 209 4.29 17.95 4.75
C PRO A 209 5.57 17.25 5.23
N PHE A 210 6.12 17.69 6.36
CA PHE A 210 7.29 17.08 6.99
C PHE A 210 7.11 15.59 7.30
N THR A 211 5.86 15.13 7.44
CA THR A 211 5.50 13.73 7.65
C THR A 211 5.89 12.81 6.49
N ALA A 212 6.01 13.30 5.25
CA ALA A 212 6.52 12.48 4.14
C ALA A 212 8.00 12.10 4.37
N ALA A 213 8.82 13.05 4.84
CA ALA A 213 10.21 12.77 5.19
C ALA A 213 10.31 11.81 6.39
N SER A 214 9.46 11.98 7.40
CA SER A 214 9.32 11.06 8.54
C SER A 214 8.99 9.65 8.06
N ALA A 215 7.97 9.48 7.23
CA ALA A 215 7.56 8.19 6.68
C ALA A 215 8.68 7.51 5.87
N ILE A 216 9.45 8.25 5.07
CA ILE A 216 10.59 7.70 4.32
C ILE A 216 11.68 7.18 5.29
N LEU A 217 11.98 7.92 6.36
CA LEU A 217 12.95 7.47 7.37
C LEU A 217 12.47 6.20 8.08
N GLU A 218 11.18 6.11 8.38
CA GLU A 218 10.56 4.96 9.06
C GLU A 218 10.52 3.73 8.15
N ILE A 219 10.25 3.90 6.85
CA ILE A 219 10.38 2.83 5.85
C ILE A 219 11.83 2.34 5.75
N ASN A 220 12.79 3.26 5.70
CA ASN A 220 14.21 2.89 5.67
C ASN A 220 14.62 2.13 6.94
N HIS A 221 14.11 2.56 8.10
CA HIS A 221 14.33 1.86 9.36
C HIS A 221 13.70 0.47 9.35
N PHE A 222 12.42 0.36 8.94
CA PHE A 222 11.69 -0.89 8.79
C PHE A 222 12.43 -1.90 7.91
N ILE A 223 12.86 -1.48 6.70
CA ILE A 223 13.62 -2.33 5.77
C ILE A 223 14.98 -2.71 6.35
N SER A 224 15.66 -1.79 7.02
CA SER A 224 16.91 -2.08 7.71
C SER A 224 16.74 -3.08 8.84
N GLU A 225 15.64 -3.06 9.57
CA GLU A 225 15.38 -4.04 10.63
C GLU A 225 14.97 -5.39 10.05
N ALA A 226 14.09 -5.40 9.04
CA ALA A 226 13.60 -6.61 8.39
C ALA A 226 14.72 -7.40 7.70
N TYR A 227 15.69 -6.71 7.10
CA TYR A 227 16.72 -7.33 6.24
C TYR A 227 18.16 -7.19 6.74
N GLY A 228 18.38 -6.96 8.05
CA GLY A 228 19.70 -7.19 8.66
C GLY A 228 20.70 -6.02 8.59
N GLY A 229 20.23 -4.77 8.60
CA GLY A 229 21.03 -3.57 8.83
C GLY A 229 21.38 -2.74 7.57
N GLN A 230 22.21 -1.71 7.75
CA GLN A 230 22.57 -0.73 6.69
C GLN A 230 23.21 -1.34 5.43
N TYR A 231 23.82 -2.52 5.54
CA TYR A 231 24.55 -3.14 4.42
C TYR A 231 23.66 -3.87 3.42
N LEU A 232 22.51 -4.39 3.85
CA LEU A 232 21.55 -5.09 2.96
C LEU A 232 20.36 -4.19 2.61
N SER A 233 19.99 -3.27 3.50
CA SER A 233 18.94 -2.27 3.20
C SER A 233 19.29 -1.34 2.05
N GLY A 234 20.57 -0.98 1.85
CA GLY A 234 20.97 -0.20 0.68
C GLY A 234 20.66 -0.88 -0.65
N ASP A 235 20.88 -2.20 -0.72
CA ASP A 235 20.58 -3.01 -1.91
C ASP A 235 19.07 -3.20 -2.08
N VAL A 236 18.31 -3.39 -1.00
CA VAL A 236 16.83 -3.47 -1.04
C VAL A 236 16.21 -2.14 -1.48
N ILE A 237 16.71 -1.01 -0.96
CA ILE A 237 16.28 0.33 -1.37
C ILE A 237 16.63 0.57 -2.84
N ALA A 238 17.84 0.21 -3.26
CA ALA A 238 18.22 0.30 -4.68
C ALA A 238 17.39 -0.61 -5.58
N ALA A 239 16.96 -1.77 -5.08
CA ALA A 239 16.07 -2.70 -5.79
C ALA A 239 14.64 -2.15 -5.90
N LEU A 240 14.11 -1.53 -4.83
CA LEU A 240 12.85 -0.78 -4.86
C LEU A 240 12.90 0.31 -5.94
N ASP A 241 14.07 0.90 -6.17
CA ASP A 241 14.27 1.95 -7.15
C ASP A 241 14.36 1.43 -8.61
N GLN A 242 14.63 0.15 -8.83
CA GLN A 242 14.90 -0.44 -10.16
C GLN A 242 13.72 -1.17 -10.81
N ARG A 243 12.54 -1.13 -10.18
CA ARG A 243 11.26 -1.70 -10.63
C ARG A 243 11.18 -3.23 -10.58
N ASP A 244 9.93 -3.68 -10.54
CA ASP A 244 9.44 -5.05 -10.43
C ASP A 244 9.50 -5.61 -9.00
N ILE A 245 8.56 -5.12 -8.17
CA ILE A 245 8.12 -5.80 -6.96
C ILE A 245 7.02 -6.77 -7.38
N TRP A 246 7.18 -8.01 -6.99
CA TRP A 246 6.18 -9.04 -7.12
C TRP A 246 5.84 -9.58 -5.73
N ALA A 247 4.63 -9.34 -5.26
CA ALA A 247 4.10 -9.94 -4.05
C ALA A 247 3.05 -11.01 -4.41
N ALA A 248 3.16 -12.19 -3.80
CA ALA A 248 2.19 -13.26 -4.00
C ALA A 248 0.88 -13.02 -3.22
N ARG A 249 -0.01 -14.00 -3.30
CA ARG A 249 -1.29 -14.00 -2.59
C ARG A 249 -1.11 -14.22 -1.09
N GLN A 250 -2.01 -13.64 -0.31
CA GLN A 250 -2.06 -13.82 1.13
C GLN A 250 -2.75 -15.17 1.40
N ASN A 251 -2.03 -16.14 1.98
CA ASN A 251 -2.53 -17.44 2.43
C ASN A 251 -2.80 -18.47 1.32
N ALA A 252 -1.88 -18.62 0.38
CA ALA A 252 -1.96 -19.66 -0.63
C ALA A 252 -0.58 -20.20 -0.96
N ASP A 253 -0.43 -21.52 -0.97
CA ASP A 253 0.73 -22.16 -1.58
C ASP A 253 0.82 -21.74 -3.06
N GLY A 254 1.94 -21.16 -3.45
CA GLY A 254 2.18 -20.62 -4.78
C GLY A 254 3.28 -21.35 -5.54
N ASN A 255 3.09 -21.50 -6.85
CA ASN A 255 4.19 -21.73 -7.78
C ASN A 255 4.48 -20.40 -8.49
N ILE A 256 5.61 -19.79 -8.15
CA ILE A 256 6.04 -18.49 -8.62
C ILE A 256 7.10 -18.73 -9.69
N SER A 257 6.83 -18.32 -10.92
CA SER A 257 7.73 -18.55 -12.05
C SER A 257 7.92 -17.25 -12.80
N LEU A 258 9.10 -16.64 -12.64
CA LEU A 258 9.39 -15.29 -13.14
C LEU A 258 10.50 -15.36 -14.19
N ASN A 259 10.11 -15.10 -15.45
CA ASN A 259 10.99 -15.23 -16.62
C ASN A 259 11.81 -13.95 -16.90
N ASP A 260 11.44 -12.85 -16.25
CA ASP A 260 12.05 -11.53 -16.43
C ASP A 260 12.90 -11.15 -15.21
N ASP A 261 13.70 -10.08 -15.35
CA ASP A 261 14.46 -9.51 -14.24
C ASP A 261 13.46 -8.86 -13.29
N VAL A 262 13.30 -9.42 -12.09
CA VAL A 262 12.39 -8.89 -11.07
C VAL A 262 13.23 -8.38 -9.92
N GLY A 263 13.12 -7.10 -9.58
CA GLY A 263 13.89 -6.50 -8.49
C GLY A 263 13.64 -7.21 -7.17
N ILE A 264 12.37 -7.35 -6.77
CA ILE A 264 11.98 -7.89 -5.47
C ILE A 264 10.85 -8.90 -5.62
N ILE A 265 10.99 -10.05 -4.95
CA ILE A 265 9.95 -11.07 -4.83
C ILE A 265 9.60 -11.22 -3.35
N HIS A 266 8.32 -11.16 -3.00
CA HIS A 266 7.82 -11.53 -1.68
C HIS A 266 6.71 -12.59 -1.83
N ALA A 267 6.97 -13.82 -1.39
CA ALA A 267 6.07 -14.95 -1.61
C ALA A 267 4.87 -15.00 -0.65
N GLY A 268 4.92 -14.27 0.47
CA GLY A 268 3.74 -14.04 1.30
C GLY A 268 3.54 -15.15 2.32
N ASN A 269 2.33 -15.70 2.44
CA ASN A 269 2.07 -16.80 3.37
C ASN A 269 1.75 -18.07 2.60
N GLY A 270 2.38 -19.18 2.96
CA GLY A 270 2.17 -20.47 2.32
C GLY A 270 3.45 -21.28 2.26
N ASN A 271 3.39 -22.45 1.61
CA ASN A 271 4.60 -23.13 1.18
C ASN A 271 4.81 -22.81 -0.30
N ASP A 272 5.72 -21.89 -0.60
CA ASP A 272 5.92 -21.40 -1.95
C ASP A 272 7.07 -22.12 -2.68
N SER A 273 6.89 -22.30 -3.98
CA SER A 273 7.95 -22.75 -4.88
C SER A 273 8.28 -21.63 -5.86
N ILE A 274 9.47 -21.05 -5.71
CA ILE A 274 9.93 -19.90 -6.48
C ILE A 274 10.97 -20.37 -7.50
N THR A 275 10.65 -20.28 -8.79
CA THR A 275 11.61 -20.49 -9.88
C THR A 275 12.02 -19.15 -10.46
N VAL A 276 13.32 -18.85 -10.37
CA VAL A 276 13.90 -17.60 -10.86
C VAL A 276 14.85 -17.90 -12.03
N PHE A 277 14.52 -17.34 -13.21
CA PHE A 277 15.29 -17.58 -14.44
C PHE A 277 16.40 -16.53 -14.69
N LYS A 278 16.31 -15.36 -14.05
CA LYS A 278 17.29 -14.27 -14.18
C LYS A 278 17.66 -13.68 -12.81
N ASN A 279 18.23 -12.47 -12.77
CA ASN A 279 18.67 -11.87 -11.51
C ASN A 279 17.46 -11.30 -10.77
N ALA A 280 17.36 -11.61 -9.47
CA ALA A 280 16.52 -10.89 -8.53
C ALA A 280 17.39 -10.27 -7.44
N ALA A 281 17.06 -9.05 -7.02
CA ALA A 281 17.85 -8.35 -6.01
C ALA A 281 17.44 -8.75 -4.58
N LEU A 282 16.16 -9.05 -4.35
CA LEU A 282 15.65 -9.60 -3.10
C LEU A 282 14.60 -10.68 -3.36
N ILE A 283 14.67 -11.76 -2.60
CA ILE A 283 13.62 -12.78 -2.55
C ILE A 283 13.32 -13.06 -1.10
N ASP A 284 12.09 -12.77 -0.71
CA ASP A 284 11.51 -13.09 0.59
C ASP A 284 10.47 -14.19 0.41
N GLY A 285 10.63 -15.30 1.12
CA GLY A 285 9.62 -16.37 1.15
C GLY A 285 8.36 -15.97 1.92
N GLY A 286 8.49 -15.03 2.85
CA GLY A 286 7.47 -14.74 3.84
C GLY A 286 7.33 -15.89 4.84
N SER A 287 6.11 -16.28 5.19
CA SER A 287 5.85 -17.31 6.20
C SER A 287 5.52 -18.66 5.60
N GLY A 288 6.08 -19.73 6.16
CA GLY A 288 5.78 -21.11 5.82
C GLY A 288 7.03 -21.91 5.49
N VAL A 289 6.96 -22.82 4.52
CA VAL A 289 8.12 -23.61 4.07
C VAL A 289 8.31 -23.40 2.58
N ASP A 290 9.19 -22.48 2.26
CA ASP A 290 9.44 -22.10 0.89
C ASP A 290 10.60 -22.89 0.28
N SER A 291 10.58 -22.96 -1.04
CA SER A 291 11.63 -23.53 -1.86
C SER A 291 11.96 -22.59 -3.00
N ILE A 292 13.24 -22.49 -3.30
CA ILE A 292 13.72 -21.70 -4.42
C ILE A 292 14.56 -22.55 -5.36
N GLU A 293 14.29 -22.38 -6.65
CA GLU A 293 14.98 -22.98 -7.78
C GLU A 293 15.54 -21.86 -8.68
N PHE A 294 16.86 -21.82 -8.82
CA PHE A 294 17.52 -20.89 -9.73
C PHE A 294 17.83 -21.58 -11.06
N LYS A 295 17.24 -21.07 -12.15
CA LYS A 295 17.48 -21.51 -13.53
C LYS A 295 18.24 -20.46 -14.32
N THR A 296 19.44 -20.12 -13.84
CA THR A 296 20.31 -19.11 -14.45
C THR A 296 21.64 -19.72 -14.90
N GLN A 297 22.23 -19.14 -15.94
CA GLN A 297 23.58 -19.50 -16.43
C GLN A 297 24.69 -18.67 -15.77
N ASN A 298 24.34 -17.75 -14.86
CA ASN A 298 25.31 -16.87 -14.20
C ASN A 298 25.59 -17.33 -12.76
N ALA A 299 26.81 -17.10 -12.29
CA ALA A 299 27.15 -17.26 -10.87
C ALA A 299 26.28 -16.34 -10.00
N LEU A 300 25.70 -16.89 -8.94
CA LEU A 300 24.81 -16.16 -8.02
C LEU A 300 25.50 -15.91 -6.68
N ARG A 301 25.46 -14.66 -6.23
CA ARG A 301 25.72 -14.35 -4.82
C ARG A 301 24.39 -14.37 -4.09
N LEU A 302 24.20 -15.37 -3.24
CA LEU A 302 23.06 -15.42 -2.33
C LEU A 302 23.46 -14.80 -0.99
N VAL A 303 22.54 -14.06 -0.38
CA VAL A 303 22.68 -13.59 0.99
C VAL A 303 21.39 -14.00 1.69
N PHE A 304 21.51 -14.65 2.85
CA PHE A 304 20.36 -15.08 3.62
C PHE A 304 20.28 -14.27 4.92
N SER A 305 19.07 -14.01 5.39
CA SER A 305 18.83 -13.42 6.70
C SER A 305 17.66 -14.15 7.35
N ASP A 306 17.85 -14.63 8.56
CA ASP A 306 16.76 -15.17 9.37
C ASP A 306 16.06 -14.02 10.10
N GLN A 307 14.80 -13.72 9.78
CA GLN A 307 14.04 -12.68 10.47
C GLN A 307 13.75 -13.04 11.95
N SER A 308 13.96 -14.30 12.35
CA SER A 308 13.78 -14.81 13.72
C SER A 308 15.06 -14.90 14.55
N SER A 309 16.26 -14.81 13.94
CA SER A 309 17.54 -14.89 14.65
C SER A 309 18.36 -13.61 14.54
N ALA A 310 18.98 -13.20 15.65
CA ALA A 310 19.77 -11.96 15.74
C ALA A 310 21.10 -12.01 14.95
N VAL A 311 21.37 -13.07 14.18
CA VAL A 311 22.62 -13.27 13.45
C VAL A 311 22.30 -13.50 11.96
N PRO A 312 22.40 -12.47 11.10
CA PRO A 312 22.28 -12.66 9.66
C PRO A 312 23.37 -13.60 9.16
N PHE A 313 23.05 -14.42 8.16
CA PHE A 313 23.97 -15.42 7.65
C PHE A 313 24.22 -15.25 6.15
N SER A 314 25.46 -14.97 5.77
CA SER A 314 25.85 -14.85 4.36
C SER A 314 26.53 -16.14 3.85
N GLY A 315 26.02 -16.73 2.77
CA GLY A 315 26.63 -17.88 2.11
C GLY A 315 26.73 -17.68 0.59
N LEU A 316 27.94 -17.79 0.03
CA LEU A 316 28.14 -17.72 -1.42
C LEU A 316 27.86 -19.09 -2.05
N VAL A 317 26.99 -19.14 -3.07
CA VAL A 317 26.80 -20.34 -3.88
C VAL A 317 27.57 -20.16 -5.18
N PHE A 318 28.75 -20.78 -5.25
CA PHE A 318 29.54 -20.78 -6.47
C PHE A 318 29.04 -21.87 -7.43
N GLU A 319 29.19 -21.59 -8.72
CA GLU A 319 29.14 -22.59 -9.80
C GLU A 319 30.06 -23.78 -9.47
N GLU A 320 29.66 -24.99 -9.83
CA GLU A 320 30.40 -26.23 -9.56
C GLU A 320 31.91 -26.10 -9.86
N GLY A 321 32.74 -26.26 -8.82
CA GLY A 321 34.20 -26.30 -8.93
C GLY A 321 34.96 -25.59 -7.81
N GLY A 322 34.29 -24.70 -7.06
CA GLY A 322 34.85 -24.09 -5.84
C GLY A 322 34.30 -24.76 -4.58
N GLY A 323 35.18 -25.22 -3.69
CA GLY A 323 34.81 -25.97 -2.49
C GLY A 323 33.69 -25.34 -1.64
N PHE A 324 32.79 -26.21 -1.20
CA PHE A 324 31.76 -25.93 -0.19
C PHE A 324 32.42 -25.47 1.11
N ASN A 325 32.14 -24.23 1.54
CA ASN A 325 32.54 -23.74 2.86
C ASN A 325 31.26 -23.56 3.71
N PRO A 326 31.04 -24.39 4.73
CA PRO A 326 29.76 -24.48 5.41
C PRO A 326 29.54 -23.26 6.31
N GLY A 327 28.50 -22.51 5.99
CA GLY A 327 27.71 -21.80 6.95
C GLY A 327 26.27 -21.68 6.42
N GLY A 328 25.32 -21.74 7.34
CA GLY A 328 23.92 -21.24 7.35
C GLY A 328 23.00 -21.31 6.12
N LEU A 329 21.92 -22.05 6.31
CA LEU A 329 20.64 -21.94 5.60
C LEU A 329 19.64 -21.35 6.60
N PHE A 330 18.74 -20.45 6.20
CA PHE A 330 17.64 -19.96 7.04
C PHE A 330 16.34 -19.80 6.23
N ASP A 331 15.23 -20.25 6.84
CA ASP A 331 13.84 -20.48 6.39
C ASP A 331 13.52 -21.18 5.06
N PHE A 332 14.52 -21.45 4.22
CA PHE A 332 14.38 -22.46 3.17
C PHE A 332 14.81 -23.83 3.69
N LYS A 333 13.90 -24.81 3.78
CA LYS A 333 14.28 -26.21 4.08
C LYS A 333 15.12 -26.82 2.97
N ARG A 334 15.03 -26.31 1.75
CA ARG A 334 15.80 -26.71 0.57
C ARG A 334 15.99 -25.53 -0.39
N ALA A 335 17.25 -25.19 -0.67
CA ALA A 335 17.64 -24.50 -1.90
C ALA A 335 18.22 -25.55 -2.84
N SER A 336 17.70 -25.66 -4.06
CA SER A 336 18.18 -26.64 -5.05
C SER A 336 18.56 -25.91 -6.34
N LEU A 337 19.82 -26.04 -6.74
CA LEU A 337 20.24 -25.76 -8.12
C LEU A 337 20.09 -27.06 -8.90
N TYR A 338 19.25 -27.06 -9.93
CA TYR A 338 19.11 -28.14 -10.90
C TYR A 338 19.15 -27.53 -12.31
N ASP A 339 19.77 -28.26 -13.25
CA ASP A 339 20.06 -27.88 -14.65
C ASP A 339 21.30 -27.00 -14.94
N ILE A 340 22.50 -27.57 -14.71
CA ILE A 340 23.62 -27.39 -15.66
C ILE A 340 23.85 -28.73 -16.38
N GLU A 341 22.83 -29.26 -17.05
CA GLU A 341 23.07 -30.32 -18.03
C GLU A 341 23.71 -29.73 -19.30
N LYS A 342 25.04 -29.66 -19.24
CA LYS A 342 25.97 -30.15 -20.28
C LYS A 342 25.53 -29.98 -21.74
N ASN A 343 25.34 -28.75 -22.22
CA ASN A 343 25.21 -28.48 -23.66
C ASN A 343 26.57 -28.22 -24.36
N GLN A 344 27.57 -29.09 -24.09
CA GLN A 344 28.79 -29.22 -24.91
C GLN A 344 29.18 -30.70 -25.15
N ALA A 345 28.20 -31.57 -25.39
CA ALA A 345 28.46 -32.89 -25.94
C ALA A 345 27.86 -33.13 -27.34
N ASP A 346 26.93 -32.30 -27.83
CA ASP A 346 26.28 -32.50 -29.14
C ASP A 346 26.22 -31.23 -30.01
N ARG A 347 27.38 -30.62 -30.26
CA ARG A 347 27.62 -29.95 -31.54
C ARG A 347 28.81 -30.63 -32.19
N THR A 348 28.47 -31.41 -33.20
CA THR A 348 29.34 -32.14 -34.12
C THR A 348 30.41 -31.26 -34.74
#